data_AF-A0A9R0XQT6-F1
#
_entry.id   AF-A0A9R0XQT6-F1
#
_cell.length_a   1.000
_cell.length_b   1.000
_cell.length_c   1.000
_cell.angle_alpha   90.00
_cell.angle_beta   90.00
_cell.angle_gamma   90.00
#
_symmetry.space_group_name_H-M   'P 1'
#
loop_
_entity.id
_entity.type
_entity.pdbx_description
1 polymer ?
#
loop_
_entity_poly.entity_id
_entity_poly.type
_entity_poly.pdbx_seq_one_letter_code
_entity_poly.pdbx_strand_id
1 'polypeptide(L)'
;MMSITSAAAAAAAGSPVYTPLVSRGGRRSRCSVRAQAAADGAAAADGAASEQKSLEIMRKFSEQYARRSSTFFCSDKSVTAVVIKGLADHKDQLGAPLCPCRHYDDKAAEAAQGFWNCPCVPMRER
;
A
#
# COMPACT_ATOMS: atom_id res chain seq x y z
N MET A 1 -26.87 57.97 -16.96
CA MET A 1 -28.31 57.99 -16.66
C MET A 1 -28.94 56.84 -17.42
N MET A 2 -28.94 55.63 -16.84
CA MET A 2 -29.83 54.51 -17.14
C MET A 2 -29.45 53.34 -16.22
N SER A 3 -30.48 52.86 -15.54
CA SER A 3 -30.44 52.03 -14.36
C SER A 3 -30.83 50.59 -14.70
N ILE A 4 -30.75 49.73 -13.68
CA ILE A 4 -31.54 48.52 -13.44
C ILE A 4 -30.86 47.20 -13.88
N THR A 5 -30.28 46.50 -12.90
CA THR A 5 -30.41 45.04 -12.82
C THR A 5 -30.86 44.64 -11.41
N SER A 6 -31.73 43.64 -11.41
CA SER A 6 -32.72 43.25 -10.42
C SER A 6 -32.25 42.73 -9.07
N ALA A 7 -33.23 42.65 -8.18
CA ALA A 7 -33.15 42.33 -6.76
C ALA A 7 -33.22 40.84 -6.40
N ALA A 8 -32.75 40.57 -5.17
CA ALA A 8 -33.32 39.71 -4.11
C ALA A 8 -33.24 38.17 -4.16
N ALA A 9 -32.55 37.59 -3.17
CA ALA A 9 -33.07 36.75 -2.05
C ALA A 9 -31.86 36.10 -1.31
N ALA A 10 -31.54 36.40 -0.03
CA ALA A 10 -32.12 35.88 1.23
C ALA A 10 -32.14 34.33 1.28
N ALA A 11 -31.72 33.58 2.31
CA ALA A 11 -31.33 33.81 3.72
C ALA A 11 -30.53 32.54 4.18
N ALA A 12 -29.48 32.67 4.99
CA ALA A 12 -29.45 32.50 6.46
C ALA A 12 -29.15 31.07 6.99
N ALA A 13 -28.11 31.06 7.84
CA ALA A 13 -27.95 30.35 9.11
C ALA A 13 -27.54 28.86 9.14
N GLY A 14 -26.45 28.59 9.86
CA GLY A 14 -26.31 27.38 10.67
C GLY A 14 -24.92 26.73 10.70
N SER A 15 -23.99 27.27 11.49
CA SER A 15 -22.96 26.47 12.18
C SER A 15 -23.38 26.38 13.64
N PRO A 16 -23.23 25.22 14.32
CA PRO A 16 -21.99 25.01 15.07
C PRO A 16 -21.52 23.55 15.21
N VAL A 17 -20.20 23.40 15.09
CA VAL A 17 -19.30 22.69 16.02
C VAL A 17 -19.93 21.56 16.87
N TYR A 18 -19.64 20.29 16.55
CA TYR A 18 -19.80 19.16 17.47
C TYR A 18 -18.44 18.59 17.85
N THR A 19 -17.92 19.03 18.99
CA THR A 19 -16.86 18.34 19.74
C THR A 19 -17.51 17.33 20.69
N PRO A 20 -17.12 16.04 20.68
CA PRO A 20 -17.48 15.14 21.76
C PRO A 20 -16.47 15.29 22.91
N LEU A 21 -16.92 15.94 23.98
CA LEU A 21 -16.33 15.84 25.31
C LEU A 21 -17.02 14.67 26.04
N VAL A 22 -16.36 13.52 26.14
CA VAL A 22 -16.83 12.43 27.01
C VAL A 22 -15.97 12.39 28.27
N SER A 23 -16.68 12.51 29.38
CA SER A 23 -16.19 12.65 30.74
C SER A 23 -15.71 11.34 31.35
N ARG A 24 -14.96 11.51 32.44
CA ARG A 24 -14.17 10.55 33.22
C ARG A 24 -14.98 9.42 33.84
N GLY A 25 -14.39 8.23 33.89
CA GLY A 25 -14.78 7.17 34.82
C GLY A 25 -13.68 6.12 35.01
N GLY A 26 -13.19 5.99 36.25
CA GLY A 26 -12.72 4.70 36.78
C GLY A 26 -11.21 4.43 36.78
N ARG A 27 -10.55 4.77 37.90
CA ARG A 27 -9.31 4.08 38.34
C ARG A 27 -9.64 2.62 38.63
N ARG A 28 -8.98 1.66 37.98
CA ARG A 28 -8.61 0.39 38.62
C ARG A 28 -7.26 -0.09 38.11
N SER A 29 -6.28 0.10 38.97
CA SER A 29 -5.03 -0.64 38.99
C SER A 29 -5.30 -2.14 38.96
N ARG A 30 -4.69 -2.86 38.02
CA ARG A 30 -4.19 -4.22 38.26
C ARG A 30 -3.07 -4.55 37.29
N CYS A 31 -1.94 -4.90 37.91
CA CYS A 31 -0.72 -5.36 37.27
C CYS A 31 -0.92 -6.70 36.54
N SER A 32 -0.11 -6.85 35.48
CA SER A 32 0.55 -8.08 35.02
C SER A 32 -0.30 -9.33 34.74
N VAL A 33 -0.54 -9.58 33.45
CA VAL A 33 -0.19 -10.88 32.88
C VAL A 33 0.26 -10.69 31.43
N ARG A 34 1.50 -11.12 31.20
CA ARG A 34 2.17 -11.23 29.90
C ARG A 34 1.35 -12.09 28.94
N ALA A 35 1.13 -11.59 27.73
CA ALA A 35 1.12 -12.42 26.54
C ALA A 35 2.08 -11.75 25.55
N GLN A 36 3.36 -11.99 25.79
CA GLN A 36 4.45 -11.64 24.89
C GLN A 36 4.43 -12.68 23.77
N ALA A 37 3.92 -12.30 22.59
CA ALA A 37 4.24 -13.01 21.36
C ALA A 37 5.55 -12.44 20.83
N ALA A 38 6.60 -13.22 21.00
CA ALA A 38 7.91 -13.00 20.42
C ALA A 38 7.87 -13.28 18.91
N ALA A 39 8.40 -12.33 18.13
CA ALA A 39 9.26 -12.55 16.96
C ALA A 39 9.77 -11.15 16.60
N ASP A 40 10.87 -10.73 17.23
CA ASP A 40 12.26 -10.90 16.77
C ASP A 40 12.70 -9.61 16.07
N GLY A 41 13.68 -8.95 16.67
CA GLY A 41 14.05 -7.58 16.36
C GLY A 41 15.18 -7.49 15.34
N ALA A 42 15.23 -6.36 14.63
CA ALA A 42 16.47 -5.79 14.13
C ALA A 42 16.33 -4.27 14.04
N ALA A 43 16.97 -3.57 14.97
CA ALA A 43 17.34 -2.17 14.83
C ALA A 43 18.70 -2.10 14.14
N ALA A 44 18.71 -1.85 12.83
CA ALA A 44 19.81 -1.27 12.07
C ALA A 44 19.32 -0.85 10.66
N ALA A 45 19.72 0.36 10.23
CA ALA A 45 19.61 0.95 8.88
C ALA A 45 18.22 1.39 8.39
N ASP A 46 18.08 2.71 8.21
CA ASP A 46 16.94 3.39 7.56
C ASP A 46 16.62 2.85 6.14
N GLY A 47 17.56 2.14 5.50
CA GLY A 47 17.38 1.47 4.20
C GLY A 47 16.92 0.00 4.25
N ALA A 48 17.21 -0.76 5.31
CA ALA A 48 16.79 -2.18 5.40
C ALA A 48 15.32 -2.33 5.82
N ALA A 49 14.79 -1.35 6.56
CA ALA A 49 13.38 -1.28 6.90
C ALA A 49 12.49 -1.01 5.67
N SER A 50 12.97 -0.20 4.71
CA SER A 50 12.25 0.03 3.45
C SER A 50 12.17 -1.23 2.59
N GLU A 51 13.27 -1.98 2.48
CA GLU A 51 13.28 -3.24 1.72
C GLU A 51 12.32 -4.26 2.34
N GLN A 52 12.34 -4.43 3.68
CA GLN A 52 11.40 -5.31 4.38
C GLN A 52 9.93 -4.89 4.17
N LYS A 53 9.67 -3.57 4.16
CA LYS A 53 8.34 -3.03 3.87
C LYS A 53 7.92 -3.30 2.42
N SER A 54 8.80 -3.10 1.45
CA SER A 54 8.54 -3.40 0.04
C SER A 54 8.30 -4.89 -0.20
N LEU A 55 9.07 -5.77 0.45
CA LEU A 55 8.85 -7.21 0.43
C LEU A 55 7.48 -7.59 1.00
N GLU A 56 7.06 -6.99 2.13
CA GLU A 56 5.75 -7.28 2.72
C GLU A 56 4.61 -6.77 1.84
N ILE A 57 4.76 -5.59 1.22
CA ILE A 57 3.80 -5.05 0.24
C ILE A 57 3.66 -6.01 -0.95
N MET A 58 4.78 -6.49 -1.52
CA MET A 58 4.75 -7.39 -2.66
C MET A 58 4.23 -8.79 -2.31
N ARG A 59 4.45 -9.26 -1.07
CA ARG A 59 3.84 -10.50 -0.57
C ARG A 59 2.31 -10.38 -0.51
N LYS A 60 1.81 -9.31 0.14
CA LYS A 60 0.37 -9.03 0.24
C LYS A 60 -0.27 -8.84 -1.15
N PHE A 61 0.41 -8.13 -2.05
CA PHE A 61 -0.01 -7.96 -3.44
C PHE A 61 -0.19 -9.31 -4.14
N SER A 62 0.80 -10.19 -4.02
CA SER A 62 0.78 -11.51 -4.66
C SER A 62 -0.37 -12.37 -4.13
N GLU A 63 -0.56 -12.40 -2.81
CA GLU A 63 -1.65 -13.14 -2.17
C GLU A 63 -3.04 -12.61 -2.58
N GLN A 64 -3.21 -11.29 -2.63
CA GLN A 64 -4.47 -10.67 -3.06
C GLN A 64 -4.74 -10.91 -4.55
N TYR A 65 -3.71 -10.82 -5.39
CA TYR A 65 -3.85 -11.05 -6.83
C TYR A 65 -4.17 -12.52 -7.15
N ALA A 66 -3.55 -13.47 -6.45
CA ALA A 66 -3.87 -14.89 -6.55
C ALA A 66 -5.34 -15.17 -6.20
N ARG A 67 -5.85 -14.57 -5.12
CA ARG A 67 -7.27 -14.67 -4.72
C ARG A 67 -8.20 -14.05 -5.76
N ARG A 68 -7.85 -12.89 -6.32
CA ARG A 68 -8.69 -12.17 -7.30
C ARG A 68 -8.76 -12.87 -8.65
N SER A 69 -7.64 -13.41 -9.12
CA SER A 69 -7.53 -14.08 -10.42
C SER A 69 -7.79 -15.59 -10.34
N SER A 70 -8.08 -16.12 -9.15
CA SER A 70 -8.16 -17.57 -8.88
C SER A 70 -6.94 -18.36 -9.39
N THR A 71 -5.76 -17.73 -9.35
CA THR A 71 -4.49 -18.36 -9.70
C THR A 71 -3.80 -18.90 -8.45
N PHE A 72 -2.96 -19.92 -8.63
CA PHE A 72 -2.23 -20.56 -7.55
C PHE A 72 -0.73 -20.31 -7.70
N PHE A 73 -0.03 -20.27 -6.56
CA PHE A 73 1.42 -20.24 -6.55
C PHE A 73 1.99 -21.60 -6.98
N CYS A 74 3.25 -21.59 -7.43
CA CYS A 74 4.00 -22.81 -7.69
C CYS A 74 4.06 -23.69 -6.44
N SER A 75 4.13 -25.02 -6.62
CA SER A 75 4.30 -25.97 -5.52
C SER A 75 5.56 -25.66 -4.68
N ASP A 76 6.61 -25.21 -5.36
CA ASP A 76 7.86 -24.78 -4.74
C ASP A 76 7.77 -23.32 -4.28
N LYS A 77 7.71 -23.14 -2.95
CA LYS A 77 7.63 -21.81 -2.32
C LYS A 77 8.90 -20.98 -2.53
N SER A 78 10.03 -21.63 -2.83
CA SER A 78 11.30 -20.96 -3.15
C SER A 78 11.17 -20.09 -4.41
N VAL A 79 10.48 -20.58 -5.44
CA VAL A 79 10.24 -19.84 -6.69
C VAL A 79 9.44 -18.58 -6.41
N THR A 80 8.34 -18.72 -5.66
CA THR A 80 7.50 -17.59 -5.26
C THR A 80 8.29 -16.55 -4.44
N ALA A 81 9.16 -16.99 -3.53
CA ALA A 81 9.98 -16.11 -2.73
C ALA A 81 10.98 -15.29 -3.58
N VAL A 82 11.65 -15.92 -4.55
CA VAL A 82 12.59 -15.24 -5.45
C VAL A 82 11.88 -14.20 -6.32
N VAL A 83 10.69 -14.53 -6.85
CA VAL A 83 9.89 -13.60 -7.67
C VAL A 83 9.43 -12.39 -6.83
N ILE A 84 8.93 -12.62 -5.61
CA ILE A 84 8.50 -11.54 -4.71
C ILE A 84 9.68 -10.64 -4.36
N LYS A 85 10.86 -11.22 -4.09
CA LYS A 85 12.07 -10.46 -3.82
C LYS A 85 12.46 -9.59 -5.02
N GLY A 86 12.57 -10.17 -6.21
CA GLY A 86 12.95 -9.40 -7.41
C GLY A 86 11.94 -8.30 -7.77
N LEU A 87 10.66 -8.52 -7.51
CA LEU A 87 9.62 -7.49 -7.67
C LEU A 87 9.78 -6.34 -6.67
N ALA A 88 10.17 -6.64 -5.42
CA ALA A 88 10.45 -5.62 -4.42
C ALA A 88 11.72 -4.83 -4.77
N ASP A 89 12.80 -5.52 -5.17
CA ASP A 89 14.06 -4.88 -5.57
C ASP A 89 13.84 -3.88 -6.73
N HIS A 90 13.07 -4.27 -7.76
CA HIS A 90 12.71 -3.36 -8.85
C HIS A 90 11.79 -2.22 -8.41
N LYS A 91 10.90 -2.46 -7.45
CA LYS A 91 10.05 -1.42 -6.88
C LYS A 91 10.87 -0.36 -6.13
N ASP A 92 11.91 -0.76 -5.40
CA ASP A 92 12.77 0.17 -4.67
C ASP A 92 13.74 0.92 -5.61
N GLN A 93 14.25 0.26 -6.66
CA GLN A 93 15.18 0.87 -7.62
C GLN A 93 14.50 1.77 -8.67
N LEU A 94 13.37 1.33 -9.23
CA LEU A 94 12.70 1.98 -10.36
C LEU A 94 11.38 2.66 -9.95
N GLY A 95 10.90 2.43 -8.73
CA GLY A 95 9.58 2.87 -8.25
C GLY A 95 8.42 1.95 -8.65
N ALA A 96 8.64 1.04 -9.62
CA ALA A 96 7.62 0.15 -10.17
C ALA A 96 8.05 -1.33 -10.13
N PRO A 97 7.13 -2.27 -9.83
CA PRO A 97 7.44 -3.69 -9.73
C PRO A 97 7.56 -4.34 -11.12
N LEU A 98 8.70 -4.11 -11.79
CA LEU A 98 8.99 -4.66 -13.13
C LEU A 98 9.25 -6.18 -13.04
N CYS A 99 8.78 -6.96 -14.02
CA CYS A 99 8.91 -8.42 -14.02
C CYS A 99 10.39 -8.86 -13.97
N PRO A 100 10.84 -9.62 -12.93
CA PRO A 100 12.24 -9.98 -12.74
C PRO A 100 12.72 -11.14 -13.62
N CYS A 101 11.81 -11.85 -14.29
CA CYS A 101 12.14 -13.02 -15.10
C CYS A 101 12.52 -12.68 -16.56
N ARG A 102 12.62 -11.39 -16.92
CA ARG A 102 13.02 -10.93 -18.24
C ARG A 102 14.25 -10.04 -18.14
N HIS A 103 15.05 -10.07 -19.21
CA HIS A 103 16.11 -9.08 -19.43
C HIS A 103 15.54 -7.90 -20.20
N TYR A 104 16.01 -6.69 -19.87
CA TYR A 104 15.64 -5.43 -20.52
C TYR A 104 16.92 -4.64 -20.78
N ASP A 105 17.01 -3.99 -21.94
CA ASP A 105 18.15 -3.13 -22.28
C ASP A 105 18.09 -1.82 -21.46
N ASP A 106 16.90 -1.23 -21.33
CA ASP A 106 16.65 -0.07 -20.46
C ASP A 106 15.46 -0.34 -19.52
N LYS A 107 15.77 -0.63 -18.25
CA LYS A 107 14.76 -0.92 -17.24
C LYS A 107 13.91 0.30 -16.88
N ALA A 108 14.44 1.51 -16.95
CA ALA A 108 13.73 2.72 -16.55
C ALA A 108 12.68 3.11 -17.61
N ALA A 109 13.03 2.99 -18.89
CA ALA A 109 12.09 3.21 -19.99
C ALA A 109 10.91 2.23 -19.95
N GLU A 110 11.18 0.94 -19.70
CA GLU A 110 10.14 -0.09 -19.63
C GLU A 110 9.25 0.05 -18.38
N ALA A 111 9.85 0.43 -17.24
CA ALA A 111 9.09 0.73 -16.03
C ALA A 111 8.14 1.92 -16.23
N ALA A 112 8.56 2.93 -16.99
CA ALA A 112 7.74 4.09 -17.35
C ALA A 112 6.62 3.74 -18.36
N GLN A 113 6.90 2.87 -19.33
CA GLN A 113 5.88 2.37 -20.27
C GLN A 113 4.81 1.52 -19.57
N GLY A 114 5.20 0.74 -18.57
CA GLY A 114 4.28 0.00 -17.71
C GLY A 114 3.66 -1.26 -18.32
N PHE A 115 4.14 -1.70 -19.49
CA PHE A 115 3.69 -2.94 -20.12
C PHE A 115 4.04 -4.18 -19.27
N TRP A 116 5.26 -4.19 -18.71
CA TRP A 116 5.83 -5.29 -17.92
C TRP A 116 5.75 -5.07 -16.40
N ASN A 117 5.11 -3.99 -15.94
CA ASN A 117 4.88 -3.75 -14.52
C ASN A 117 3.85 -4.76 -14.00
N CYS A 118 4.16 -5.42 -12.89
CA CYS A 118 3.31 -6.45 -12.30
C CYS A 118 2.01 -5.83 -11.77
N PRO A 119 0.82 -6.35 -12.12
CA PRO A 119 0.55 -7.47 -13.04
C PRO A 119 0.67 -7.04 -14.51
N CYS A 120 1.51 -7.73 -15.29
CA CYS A 120 1.84 -7.36 -16.67
C CYS A 120 0.62 -7.49 -17.61
N VAL A 121 0.67 -6.82 -18.77
CA VAL A 121 -0.42 -6.84 -19.77
C VAL A 121 -0.91 -8.28 -20.07
N PRO A 122 -0.02 -9.26 -20.35
CA PRO A 122 -0.47 -10.63 -20.62
C PRO A 122 -1.22 -11.28 -19.46
N MET A 123 -0.87 -10.96 -18.21
CA MET A 123 -1.52 -11.52 -17.02
C MET A 123 -2.88 -10.89 -16.72
N ARG A 124 -3.14 -9.68 -17.26
CA ARG A 124 -4.42 -8.99 -17.08
C ARG A 124 -5.46 -9.38 -18.13
N GLU A 125 -5.00 -9.68 -19.34
CA GLU A 125 -5.85 -9.89 -20.50
C GLU A 125 -6.11 -11.38 -20.82
N ARG A 126 -5.38 -12.30 -20.21
CA ARG A 126 -5.40 -13.75 -20.49
C ARG A 126 -5.47 -14.54 -19.20
#